data_AF-A0ABD4UD67-F1
#
_entry.id   AF-A0ABD4UD67-F1
#
_cell.length_a   1.000
_cell.length_b   1.000
_cell.length_c   1.000
_cell.angle_alpha   90.00
_cell.angle_beta   90.00
_cell.angle_gamma   90.00
#
_symmetry.space_group_name_H-M   'P 1'
#
loop_
_entity.id
_entity.type
_entity.pdbx_description
1 polymer ?
#
loop_
_entity_poly.entity_id
_entity_poly.type
_entity_poly.pdbx_seq_one_letter_code
_entity_poly.pdbx_strand_id
1 'polypeptide(L)' 'MKELIGKVCVVKIVGGKHVGTVDSIENGFMALTVKTYEHEYGHHKDMPKKRLVAIHSKTHYINLSQITEITPDESTIQKV' A
#
# COMPACT_ATOMS: atom_id res chain seq x y z
N MET A 1 -0.79 15.70 7.84
CA MET A 1 -0.87 14.22 7.83
C MET A 1 -2.25 13.67 7.44
N LYS A 2 -3.39 14.24 7.88
CA LYS A 2 -4.72 13.76 7.44
C LYS A 2 -4.94 13.78 5.92
N GLU A 3 -4.25 14.65 5.19
CA GLU A 3 -4.30 14.77 3.72
C GLU A 3 -3.67 13.58 2.96
N LEU A 4 -3.06 12.63 3.67
CA LEU A 4 -2.49 11.41 3.10
C LEU A 4 -3.50 10.25 3.09
N ILE A 5 -4.57 10.32 3.88
CA ILE A 5 -5.59 9.29 3.95
C ILE A 5 -6.24 9.11 2.56
N GLY A 6 -6.36 7.87 2.13
CA GLY A 6 -6.87 7.48 0.81
C GLY A 6 -5.83 7.56 -0.31
N LYS A 7 -4.62 8.10 -0.07
CA LYS A 7 -3.56 8.17 -1.08
C LYS A 7 -2.62 6.98 -0.96
N VAL A 8 -2.12 6.50 -2.10
CA VAL A 8 -0.99 5.58 -2.13
C VAL A 8 0.25 6.35 -1.68
N CYS A 9 0.96 5.82 -0.70
CA CYS A 9 2.15 6.42 -0.13
C CYS A 9 3.25 5.37 0.00
N VAL A 10 4.49 5.85 -0.13
CA VAL A 10 5.67 5.14 0.35
C VAL A 10 5.90 5.57 1.79
N VAL A 11 5.77 4.63 2.72
CA VAL A 11 6.03 4.80 4.15
C VAL A 11 7.38 4.17 4.46
N LYS A 12 8.41 4.99 4.70
CA LYS A 12 9.74 4.52 5.13
C LYS A 12 9.75 4.34 6.64
N ILE A 13 10.28 3.19 7.06
CA ILE A 13 10.45 2.85 8.47
C ILE A 13 11.92 2.50 8.75
N VAL A 14 12.30 2.48 10.02
CA VAL A 14 13.63 1.99 10.41
C VAL A 14 13.78 0.54 9.94
N GLY A 15 14.72 0.30 9.02
CA GLY A 15 15.02 -1.02 8.47
C GLY A 15 14.16 -1.47 7.29
N GLY A 16 13.28 -0.62 6.74
CA GLY A 16 12.46 -1.03 5.60
C GLY A 16 11.53 0.06 5.03
N LYS A 17 10.62 -0.36 4.15
CA LYS A 17 9.55 0.49 3.62
C LYS A 17 8.29 -0.32 3.35
N HIS A 18 7.14 0.34 3.46
CA HIS A 18 5.85 -0.16 3.01
C HIS A 18 5.32 0.75 1.91
N VAL A 19 4.71 0.18 0.87
CA VAL A 19 4.06 0.94 -0.20
C VAL A 19 2.60 0.51 -0.26
N GLY A 20 1.69 1.44 -0.03
CA GLY A 20 0.26 1.13 -0.01
C GLY A 20 -0.60 2.35 0.27
N THR A 21 -1.91 2.14 0.28
CA THR A 21 -2.89 3.18 0.59
C THR A 21 -2.92 3.44 2.08
N VAL A 22 -2.77 4.69 2.50
CA VAL A 22 -2.98 5.09 3.90
C VAL A 22 -4.47 5.04 4.20
N ASP A 23 -4.89 4.16 5.12
CA ASP A 23 -6.29 3.97 5.48
C ASP A 23 -6.69 4.86 6.66
N SER A 24 -5.89 4.84 7.73
CA SER A 24 -6.14 5.65 8.93
C SER A 24 -4.84 6.06 9.62
N ILE A 25 -4.90 7.17 10.37
CA ILE A 25 -3.83 7.65 11.23
C ILE A 25 -4.43 7.86 12.62
N GLU A 26 -4.08 6.99 13.56
CA GLU A 26 -4.62 7.00 14.91
C GLU A 26 -3.57 7.51 15.90
N ASN A 27 -3.65 8.80 16.23
CA ASN A 27 -2.70 9.44 17.15
C ASN A 27 -2.77 8.86 18.57
N GLY A 28 -3.93 8.35 19.00
CA GLY A 28 -4.09 7.76 20.34
C GLY A 28 -3.30 6.46 20.53
N PHE A 29 -3.16 5.66 19.46
CA PHE A 29 -2.38 4.42 19.46
C PHE A 29 -1.01 4.58 18.83
N MET A 30 -0.66 5.81 18.42
CA MET A 30 0.54 6.13 17.64
C MET A 30 0.73 5.16 16.47
N ALA A 31 -0.34 4.90 15.71
CA ALA A 31 -0.33 3.91 14.63
C ALA A 31 -0.81 4.50 13.29
N LEU A 32 -0.16 4.05 12.21
CA LEU A 32 -0.54 4.28 10.83
C LEU A 32 -1.02 2.96 10.22
N THR A 33 -2.22 2.95 9.66
CA THR A 33 -2.76 1.79 8.95
C THR A 33 -2.49 1.94 7.45
N VAL A 34 -1.76 0.99 6.87
CA VAL A 34 -1.44 0.97 5.44
C VAL A 34 -2.00 -0.31 4.81
N LYS A 35 -2.79 -0.15 3.75
CA LYS A 35 -3.36 -1.26 2.99
C LYS A 35 -2.59 -1.47 1.69
N THR A 36 -2.13 -2.69 1.49
CA THR A 36 -1.39 -3.12 0.31
C THR A 36 -2.24 -4.09 -0.50
N TYR A 37 -2.12 -4.04 -1.82
CA TYR A 37 -2.84 -4.93 -2.74
C TYR A 37 -1.82 -5.68 -3.59
N GLU A 38 -1.83 -7.01 -3.49
CA GLU A 38 -1.01 -7.88 -4.32
C GLU A 38 -1.89 -8.49 -5.41
N HIS A 39 -1.49 -8.28 -6.65
CA HIS A 39 -2.17 -8.81 -7.82
C HIS A 39 -1.56 -10.16 -8.21
N GLU A 40 -2.34 -11.23 -8.12
CA GLU A 40 -1.95 -12.54 -8.60
C GLU A 40 -2.37 -12.70 -10.06
N TYR A 41 -1.39 -12.89 -10.95
CA TYR A 41 -1.63 -13.12 -12.37
C TYR A 41 -1.39 -14.59 -12.71
N GLY A 42 -2.46 -15.27 -13.12
CA GLY A 42 -2.42 -16.67 -13.54
C GLY A 42 -2.51 -16.84 -15.06
N HIS A 43 -2.16 -18.04 -15.51
CA HIS A 43 -2.37 -18.49 -16.89
C HIS A 43 -3.58 -19.42 -16.94
N HIS A 44 -4.56 -19.07 -17.77
CA HIS A 44 -5.60 -20.02 -18.17
C HIS A 44 -5.04 -20.86 -19.33
N LYS A 45 -5.22 -22.18 -19.30
CA LYS A 45 -4.65 -23.10 -20.31
C LYS A 45 -5.07 -22.74 -21.74
N ASP A 46 -6.25 -22.13 -21.88
CA ASP A 46 -6.86 -21.76 -23.16
C ASP A 46 -6.64 -20.29 -23.57
N MET A 47 -5.90 -19.49 -22.77
CA MET A 47 -5.71 -18.07 -23.04
C MET A 47 -4.22 -17.70 -22.99
N PRO A 48 -3.64 -17.18 -24.09
CA PRO A 48 -2.20 -16.93 -24.18
C PRO A 48 -1.72 -15.75 -23.31
N LYS A 49 -2.63 -14.93 -22.77
CA LYS A 49 -2.30 -13.76 -21.94
C LYS A 49 -2.53 -14.06 -20.46
N LYS A 50 -1.58 -13.63 -19.62
CA LYS A 50 -1.75 -13.59 -18.16
C LYS A 50 -2.95 -12.73 -17.80
N ARG A 51 -3.84 -13.26 -16.96
CA ARG A 51 -5.00 -12.54 -16.44
C ARG A 51 -4.86 -12.35 -14.94
N LEU A 52 -5.39 -11.24 -14.41
CA LEU A 52 -5.58 -11.07 -12.98
C LEU A 52 -6.56 -12.12 -12.46
N VAL A 53 -6.08 -13.01 -11.58
CA VAL A 53 -6.87 -14.13 -11.03
C VAL A 53 -7.33 -13.82 -9.61
N ALA A 54 -6.49 -13.16 -8.81
CA ALA A 54 -6.85 -12.75 -7.46
C ALA A 54 -6.22 -11.39 -7.11
N ILE A 55 -6.88 -10.66 -6.22
CA ILE A 55 -6.33 -9.48 -5.55
C ILE A 55 -6.30 -9.81 -4.06
N HIS A 56 -5.10 -9.89 -3.49
CA HIS A 56 -4.93 -10.09 -2.06
C HIS A 56 -4.70 -8.74 -1.41
N SER A 57 -5.55 -8.37 -0.44
CA SER A 57 -5.31 -7.18 0.36
C SER A 57 -4.67 -7.55 1.69
N LYS A 58 -3.60 -6.86 2.06
CA LYS A 58 -2.95 -6.99 3.37
C LYS A 58 -2.91 -5.64 4.08
N THR A 59 -3.38 -5.64 5.31
CA THR A 59 -3.36 -4.47 6.20
C THR A 59 -2.12 -4.53 7.09
N HIS A 60 -1.37 -3.44 7.15
CA HIS A 60 -0.19 -3.28 8.00
C HIS A 60 -0.46 -2.19 9.03
N TYR A 61 -0.17 -2.49 10.30
CA TYR A 61 -0.19 -1.53 11.39
C TYR A 61 1.24 -1.11 11.68
N ILE A 62 1.57 0.14 11.40
CA ILE A 62 2.92 0.67 11.52
C ILE A 62 2.95 1.65 12.69
N ASN A 63 3.86 1.44 13.64
CA ASN A 63 4.02 2.38 14.75
C ASN A 63 4.63 3.69 14.22
N LEU A 64 4.01 4.83 14.54
CA LEU A 64 4.45 6.16 14.10
C LEU A 64 5.89 6.48 14.53
N SER A 65 6.36 5.94 15.66
CA SER A 65 7.74 6.11 16.13
C SER A 65 8.79 5.45 15.24
N GLN A 66 8.40 4.45 14.44
CA GLN A 66 9.29 3.76 13.51
C GLN A 66 9.35 4.45 12.15
N ILE A 67 8.42 5.37 11.87
CA ILE A 67 8.32 6.04 10.57
C ILE A 67 9.34 7.16 10.50
N THR A 68 10.17 7.11 9.46
CA THR A 68 11.16 8.16 9.17
C THR A 68 10.66 9.15 8.15
N GLU A 69 9.86 8.70 7.18
CA GLU A 69 9.33 9.54 6.10
C GLU A 69 8.06 8.94 5.49
N ILE A 70 7.12 9.79 5.08
CA ILE A 70 5.95 9.39 4.28
C ILE A 70 5.86 10.30 3.06
N THR A 71 5.89 9.71 1.86
CA THR A 71 5.76 10.43 0.59
C THR A 71 4.61 9.86 -0.23
N PRO A 72 3.69 10.68 -0.77
CA PRO A 72 2.70 10.22 -1.75
C PRO A 72 3.38 9.57 -2.95
N ASP A 73 2.88 8.42 -3.40
CA ASP A 73 3.32 7.76 -4.63
C ASP A 73 2.46 8.25 -5.80
N GLU A 74 2.91 9.30 -6.48
CA GLU A 74 2.21 9.84 -7.66
C GLU A 74 2.36 8.96 -8.91
N SER A 75 3.29 8.01 -8.88
CA SER A 75 3.57 7.04 -9.94
C SER A 75 2.50 5.95 -10.08
N THR A 76 1.60 5.80 -9.10
CA THR A 76 0.49 4.83 -9.17
C THR A 76 -0.66 5.34 -10.05
N ILE A 77 -0.64 6.61 -10.47
CA ILE A 77 -1.53 7.17 -11.50
C ILE A 77 -0.85 7.03 -12.87
N GLN A 78 -0.48 5.80 -13.27
CA GLN A 78 -0.28 5.55 -14.70
C GLN A 78 -1.66 5.42 -15.35
N LYS A 79 -1.99 6.46 -16.12
CA LYS A 79 -3.08 6.55 -17.10
C LYS A 79 -3.56 5.17 -17.59
N VAL A 80 -4.83 4.86 -17.31
CA VAL A 80 -5.61 3.95 -18.15
C VAL A 80 -6.06 4.72 -19.40
#